data_AF-A0AAF0IDI5-F1
#
_entry.id   AF-A0AAF0IDI5-F1
#
_cell.length_a   1.000
_cell.length_b   1.000
_cell.length_c   1.000
_cell.angle_alpha   90.00
_cell.angle_beta   90.00
_cell.angle_gamma   90.00
#
_symmetry.space_group_name_H-M   'P 1'
#
loop_
_entity.id
_entity.type
_entity.pdbx_description
1 polymer ?
#
loop_
_entity_poly.entity_id
_entity_poly.type
_entity_poly.pdbx_seq_one_letter_code
_entity_poly.pdbx_strand_id
1 'polypeptide(L)'
;MEKIRLEVNNVIQAISKKFYLKQRLKIEEIVILEKELKNGVNLNGSNLYVTSSAVNRPLFKEFLIKEVAKTFLPPILFNIKQSQDFCYYITYKLTKNKREWLKIWEADSPPIYTENLTYTPQYDLIQIDNITDGKAVKTFFTLFEEAKKYRDNLSFEEYLRLYNSFQKEVTPRISDLDYKVLSEIYLQDSLDYDIISKNTGLTIKKVKRGISRLKKHLWLNFIAFPDWSKIGLEYIIVLVDPVNKQILNVVDALTKPYVRIIHQLGGGEAAKILFICTPPFGSIYVIEKYLRTLEYEGFIKNYSIMRPEKFTRSTNISLLNDKSWMLGLDDLDKPYFTPRVYEMEFLYHSQPHLLDREEIIVLFELDKAAGLDYNLTSISRKTGLPRAKILKCIKKLTEGKYYIRYPVVYPPLLGLAETLFTIIKTNRVECRNTLKQLFLKFPDNYVFELEDGVVAVNHVSWQSSNIFNTVNSIVSKIKGVEDLKLFFEHTHYGSMPSPAEFYKESGWVNPSKFWFE
;
A
#
# COMPACT_ATOMS: atom_id res chain seq x y z
N MET A 1 -15.76 7.25 -40.93
CA MET A 1 -14.29 7.03 -41.03
C MET A 1 -13.48 8.27 -40.62
N GLU A 2 -13.73 9.45 -41.22
CA GLU A 2 -13.00 10.69 -40.91
C GLU A 2 -13.03 11.10 -39.43
N LYS A 3 -14.19 10.99 -38.77
CA LYS A 3 -14.34 11.27 -37.33
C LYS A 3 -13.40 10.43 -36.46
N ILE A 4 -13.20 9.15 -36.80
CA ILE A 4 -12.32 8.24 -36.04
C ILE A 4 -10.85 8.60 -36.30
N ARG A 5 -10.48 8.93 -37.54
CA ARG A 5 -9.13 9.42 -37.87
C ARG A 5 -8.78 10.68 -37.11
N LEU A 6 -9.71 11.65 -37.04
CA LEU A 6 -9.53 12.87 -36.28
C LEU A 6 -9.34 12.56 -34.78
N GLU A 7 -10.15 11.67 -34.22
CA GLU A 7 -10.02 11.27 -32.82
C GLU A 7 -8.68 10.59 -32.52
N VAL A 8 -8.22 9.67 -33.39
CA VAL A 8 -6.90 9.04 -33.27
C VAL A 8 -5.78 10.09 -33.26
N ASN A 9 -5.83 11.06 -34.18
CA ASN A 9 -4.84 12.15 -34.22
C ASN A 9 -4.87 12.99 -32.94
N ASN A 10 -6.06 13.32 -32.43
CA ASN A 10 -6.22 14.04 -31.17
C ASN A 10 -5.62 13.25 -29.99
N VAL A 11 -5.82 11.93 -29.96
CA VAL A 11 -5.23 11.04 -28.95
C VAL A 11 -3.71 11.01 -29.05
N ILE A 12 -3.14 10.84 -30.25
CA ILE A 12 -1.68 10.85 -30.48
C ILE A 12 -1.06 12.16 -29.97
N GLN A 13 -1.68 13.30 -30.30
CA GLN A 13 -1.22 14.61 -29.84
C GLN A 13 -1.34 14.75 -28.31
N ALA A 14 -2.44 14.28 -27.73
CA ALA A 14 -2.64 14.31 -26.28
C ALA A 14 -1.57 13.49 -25.54
N ILE A 15 -1.28 12.27 -26.00
CA ILE A 15 -0.23 11.41 -25.42
C ILE A 15 1.14 12.08 -25.56
N SER A 16 1.50 12.50 -26.77
CA SER A 16 2.81 13.13 -27.05
C SER A 16 3.03 14.37 -26.18
N LYS A 17 2.02 15.23 -26.07
CA LYS A 17 2.09 16.47 -25.27
C LYS A 17 2.12 16.19 -23.77
N LYS A 18 1.29 15.27 -23.28
CA LYS A 18 1.14 15.02 -21.84
C LYS A 18 2.33 14.28 -21.25
N PHE A 19 2.89 13.33 -21.99
CA PHE A 19 3.95 12.44 -21.51
C PHE A 19 5.32 12.72 -22.13
N TYR A 20 5.43 13.72 -23.02
CA TYR A 20 6.67 14.08 -23.72
C TYR A 20 7.27 12.89 -24.48
N LEU A 21 6.40 12.08 -25.09
CA LEU A 21 6.78 10.88 -25.84
C LEU A 21 6.77 11.16 -27.34
N LYS A 22 7.64 10.44 -28.06
CA LYS A 22 7.61 10.39 -29.53
C LYS A 22 6.91 9.10 -29.95
N GLN A 23 6.02 9.21 -30.93
CA GLN A 23 5.39 8.05 -31.55
C GLN A 23 6.46 7.23 -32.28
N ARG A 24 6.45 5.91 -32.07
CA ARG A 24 7.44 4.97 -32.63
C ARG A 24 6.86 4.15 -33.77
N LEU A 25 5.56 3.88 -33.71
CA LEU A 25 4.82 3.17 -34.74
C LEU A 25 3.76 4.10 -35.32
N LYS A 26 3.83 4.37 -36.62
CA LYS A 26 2.80 5.15 -37.31
C LYS A 26 1.59 4.26 -37.58
N ILE A 27 0.40 4.77 -37.32
CA ILE A 27 -0.84 4.10 -37.74
C ILE A 27 -1.04 4.45 -39.21
N GLU A 28 -0.96 3.45 -40.08
CA GLU A 28 -1.07 3.58 -41.54
C GLU A 28 -2.53 3.50 -41.98
N GLU A 29 -3.29 2.55 -41.42
CA GLU A 29 -4.68 2.32 -41.77
C GLU A 29 -5.58 2.20 -40.53
N ILE A 30 -6.82 2.69 -40.67
CA ILE A 30 -7.92 2.42 -39.73
C ILE A 30 -8.95 1.55 -40.45
N VAL A 31 -9.04 0.29 -40.05
CA VAL A 31 -9.92 -0.71 -40.67
C VAL A 31 -11.18 -0.85 -39.83
N ILE A 32 -12.35 -0.67 -40.44
CA ILE A 32 -13.63 -0.89 -39.76
C ILE A 32 -14.07 -2.33 -39.96
N LEU A 33 -14.27 -3.06 -38.87
CA LEU A 33 -14.70 -4.45 -38.88
C LEU A 33 -16.20 -4.56 -38.62
N GLU A 34 -16.86 -5.45 -39.38
CA GLU A 34 -18.23 -5.89 -39.09
C GLU A 34 -18.26 -6.92 -37.95
N LYS A 35 -17.22 -7.76 -37.85
CA LYS A 35 -17.08 -8.73 -36.76
C LYS A 35 -16.73 -8.02 -35.44
N GLU A 36 -17.38 -8.45 -34.36
CA GLU A 36 -17.14 -7.88 -33.03
C GLU A 36 -15.76 -8.22 -32.48
N LEU A 37 -15.04 -7.19 -32.04
CA LEU A 37 -13.86 -7.28 -31.19
C LEU A 37 -14.29 -7.19 -29.71
N LYS A 38 -13.60 -7.93 -28.83
CA LYS A 38 -13.88 -7.96 -27.38
C LYS A 38 -14.06 -6.57 -26.77
N ASN A 39 -13.19 -5.63 -27.12
CA ASN A 39 -13.20 -4.24 -26.63
C ASN A 39 -13.46 -3.20 -27.73
N GLY A 40 -13.85 -3.66 -28.93
CA GLY A 40 -14.19 -2.79 -30.05
C GLY A 40 -13.04 -2.06 -30.76
N VAL A 41 -11.81 -2.10 -30.22
CA VAL A 41 -10.59 -1.55 -30.83
C VAL A 41 -9.42 -2.51 -30.62
N ASN A 42 -8.56 -2.67 -31.62
CA ASN A 42 -7.31 -3.42 -31.52
C ASN A 42 -6.25 -2.87 -32.47
N LEU A 43 -5.06 -2.58 -31.96
CA LEU A 43 -3.88 -2.28 -32.78
C LEU A 43 -3.11 -3.57 -33.09
N ASN A 44 -2.89 -3.86 -34.37
CA ASN A 44 -2.05 -4.95 -34.83
C ASN A 44 -1.09 -4.46 -35.92
N GLY A 45 0.21 -4.48 -35.64
CA GLY A 45 1.21 -3.80 -36.48
C GLY A 45 0.85 -2.32 -36.65
N SER A 46 0.95 -1.83 -37.88
CA SER A 46 0.61 -0.44 -38.24
C SER A 46 -0.89 -0.18 -38.43
N ASN A 47 -1.75 -1.19 -38.23
CA ASN A 47 -3.19 -1.09 -38.52
C ASN A 47 -4.03 -1.05 -37.24
N LEU A 48 -4.95 -0.09 -37.19
CA LEU A 48 -5.90 0.05 -36.09
C LEU A 48 -7.27 -0.47 -36.54
N TYR A 49 -7.72 -1.57 -35.93
CA TYR A 49 -9.01 -2.19 -36.20
C TYR A 49 -10.06 -1.65 -35.24
N VAL A 50 -11.21 -1.24 -35.76
CA VAL A 50 -12.33 -0.70 -34.97
C VAL A 50 -13.63 -1.38 -35.39
N THR A 51 -14.37 -1.95 -34.44
CA THR A 51 -15.70 -2.50 -34.73
C THR A 51 -16.70 -1.36 -34.92
N SER A 52 -17.54 -1.43 -35.95
CA SER A 52 -18.54 -0.39 -36.25
C SER A 52 -19.50 -0.12 -35.08
N SER A 53 -19.92 -1.16 -34.35
CA SER A 53 -20.79 -1.06 -33.17
C SER A 53 -20.11 -0.48 -31.93
N ALA A 54 -18.77 -0.42 -31.90
CA ALA A 54 -18.02 -0.01 -30.72
C ALA A 54 -18.01 1.50 -30.49
N VAL A 55 -18.18 2.31 -31.54
CA VAL A 55 -18.05 3.78 -31.48
C VAL A 55 -19.06 4.40 -30.49
N ASN A 56 -20.21 3.74 -30.30
CA ASN A 56 -21.27 4.18 -29.39
C ASN A 56 -21.23 3.48 -28.02
N ARG A 57 -20.30 2.55 -27.80
CA ARG A 57 -20.19 1.83 -26.52
C ARG A 57 -19.62 2.76 -25.43
N PRO A 58 -20.09 2.61 -24.18
CA PRO A 58 -19.40 3.18 -23.03
C PRO A 58 -17.92 2.80 -23.05
N LEU A 59 -17.04 3.73 -22.66
CA LEU A 59 -15.59 3.56 -22.59
C LEU A 59 -14.85 3.34 -23.93
N PHE A 60 -15.50 3.49 -25.08
CA PHE A 60 -14.84 3.36 -26.40
C PHE A 60 -13.58 4.22 -26.52
N LYS A 61 -13.66 5.47 -26.06
CA LYS A 61 -12.55 6.42 -26.12
C LYS A 61 -11.35 5.95 -25.30
N GLU A 62 -11.58 5.34 -24.16
CA GLU A 62 -10.55 4.79 -23.28
C GLU A 62 -9.84 3.60 -23.93
N PHE A 63 -10.60 2.68 -24.54
CA PHE A 63 -10.02 1.60 -25.32
C PHE A 63 -9.23 2.11 -26.53
N LEU A 64 -9.74 3.14 -27.22
CA LEU A 64 -9.01 3.80 -28.30
C LEU A 64 -7.69 4.40 -27.82
N ILE A 65 -7.69 5.13 -26.69
CA ILE A 65 -6.47 5.69 -26.10
C ILE A 65 -5.47 4.58 -25.76
N LYS A 66 -5.93 3.50 -25.14
CA LYS A 66 -5.07 2.37 -24.74
C LYS A 66 -4.37 1.76 -25.95
N GLU A 67 -5.14 1.47 -27.01
CA GLU A 67 -4.62 0.85 -28.22
C GLU A 67 -3.67 1.80 -28.98
N VAL A 68 -3.98 3.09 -29.06
CA VAL A 68 -3.07 4.09 -29.64
C VAL A 68 -1.81 4.25 -28.79
N ALA A 69 -1.88 4.14 -27.46
CA ALA A 69 -0.72 4.25 -26.58
C ALA A 69 0.36 3.20 -26.85
N LYS A 70 -0.02 2.01 -27.38
CA LYS A 70 0.95 0.97 -27.80
C LYS A 70 1.96 1.49 -28.82
N THR A 71 1.57 2.47 -29.65
CA THR A 71 2.46 3.08 -30.66
C THR A 71 3.63 3.87 -30.07
N PHE A 72 3.61 4.15 -28.76
CA PHE A 72 4.66 4.87 -28.05
C PHE A 72 5.59 3.94 -27.25
N LEU A 73 5.24 2.66 -27.08
CA LEU A 73 6.04 1.70 -26.31
C LEU A 73 7.42 1.48 -26.97
N PRO A 74 8.52 1.48 -26.19
CA PRO A 74 9.83 1.03 -26.66
C PRO A 74 9.75 -0.37 -27.29
N PRO A 75 10.42 -0.63 -28.44
CA PRO A 75 10.30 -1.92 -29.14
C PRO A 75 10.72 -3.12 -28.29
N ILE A 76 11.71 -2.95 -27.41
CA ILE A 76 12.18 -3.98 -26.47
C ILE A 76 11.07 -4.49 -25.53
N LEU A 77 9.99 -3.72 -25.37
CA LEU A 77 8.86 -4.06 -24.53
C LEU A 77 7.74 -4.81 -25.27
N PHE A 78 7.74 -4.87 -26.60
CA PHE A 78 6.62 -5.42 -27.37
C PHE A 78 6.32 -6.89 -27.04
N ASN A 79 7.34 -7.66 -26.65
CA ASN A 79 7.21 -9.07 -26.28
C ASN A 79 6.84 -9.29 -24.79
N ILE A 80 6.84 -8.23 -23.97
CA ILE A 80 6.46 -8.31 -22.56
C ILE A 80 4.99 -7.95 -22.43
N LYS A 81 4.13 -8.92 -22.09
CA LYS A 81 2.69 -8.71 -21.92
C LYS A 81 2.37 -7.59 -20.91
N GLN A 82 3.10 -7.55 -19.79
CA GLN A 82 2.95 -6.57 -18.71
C GLN A 82 3.37 -5.15 -19.13
N SER A 83 4.10 -4.97 -20.23
CA SER A 83 4.38 -3.61 -20.72
C SER A 83 3.12 -2.85 -21.13
N GLN A 84 2.01 -3.56 -21.38
CA GLN A 84 0.69 -2.98 -21.63
C GLN A 84 0.17 -2.16 -20.45
N ASP A 85 0.70 -2.36 -19.24
CA ASP A 85 0.34 -1.55 -18.08
C ASP A 85 0.69 -0.07 -18.24
N PHE A 86 1.72 0.26 -19.02
CA PHE A 86 1.98 1.65 -19.42
C PHE A 86 0.85 2.21 -20.28
N CYS A 87 0.25 1.41 -21.15
CA CYS A 87 -0.88 1.82 -21.99
C CYS A 87 -2.14 2.03 -21.13
N TYR A 88 -2.42 1.12 -20.19
CA TYR A 88 -3.50 1.30 -19.22
C TYR A 88 -3.32 2.58 -18.40
N TYR A 89 -2.09 2.82 -17.92
CA TYR A 89 -1.74 4.01 -17.16
C TYR A 89 -1.90 5.30 -17.98
N ILE A 90 -1.43 5.33 -19.23
CA ILE A 90 -1.61 6.47 -20.14
C ILE A 90 -3.11 6.78 -20.31
N THR A 91 -3.94 5.77 -20.53
CA THR A 91 -5.39 5.94 -20.59
C THR A 91 -5.97 6.47 -19.29
N TYR A 92 -5.56 5.92 -18.13
CA TYR A 92 -6.01 6.37 -16.81
C TYR A 92 -5.79 7.88 -16.58
N LYS A 93 -4.68 8.43 -17.09
CA LYS A 93 -4.36 9.86 -16.95
C LYS A 93 -5.11 10.76 -17.93
N LEU A 94 -5.55 10.24 -19.07
CA LEU A 94 -6.25 11.00 -20.09
C LEU A 94 -7.79 10.86 -20.00
N THR A 95 -8.29 9.83 -19.33
CA THR A 95 -9.73 9.61 -19.14
C THR A 95 -10.33 10.46 -18.00
N LYS A 96 -11.63 10.73 -18.13
CA LYS A 96 -12.49 11.23 -17.04
C LYS A 96 -13.08 10.08 -16.20
N ASN A 97 -13.25 8.89 -16.78
CA ASN A 97 -13.85 7.70 -16.15
C ASN A 97 -12.80 6.87 -15.40
N LYS A 98 -12.05 7.53 -14.51
CA LYS A 98 -10.89 6.93 -13.84
C LYS A 98 -11.24 5.69 -13.02
N ARG A 99 -12.40 5.69 -12.36
CA ARG A 99 -12.81 4.62 -11.47
C ARG A 99 -13.14 3.35 -12.25
N GLU A 100 -13.95 3.47 -13.30
CA GLU A 100 -14.34 2.35 -14.17
C GLU A 100 -13.12 1.80 -14.90
N TRP A 101 -12.23 2.68 -15.40
CA TRP A 101 -11.01 2.26 -16.07
C TRP A 101 -10.03 1.53 -15.14
N LEU A 102 -9.89 2.00 -13.89
CA LEU A 102 -9.05 1.33 -12.91
C LEU A 102 -9.52 -0.11 -12.64
N LYS A 103 -10.83 -0.33 -12.51
CA LYS A 103 -11.39 -1.69 -12.35
C LYS A 103 -11.08 -2.61 -13.52
N ILE A 104 -11.16 -2.09 -14.76
CA ILE A 104 -10.82 -2.85 -15.97
C ILE A 104 -9.33 -3.20 -15.96
N TRP A 105 -8.48 -2.24 -15.60
CA TRP A 105 -7.04 -2.46 -15.50
C TRP A 105 -6.68 -3.51 -14.44
N GLU A 106 -7.26 -3.41 -13.23
CA GLU A 106 -7.09 -4.40 -12.16
C GLU A 106 -7.49 -5.82 -12.61
N ALA A 107 -8.57 -5.94 -13.37
CA ALA A 107 -9.04 -7.24 -13.88
C ALA A 107 -8.14 -7.81 -15.00
N ASP A 108 -7.63 -6.97 -15.90
CA ASP A 108 -6.84 -7.41 -17.06
C ASP A 108 -5.36 -7.65 -16.75
N SER A 109 -4.82 -6.98 -15.73
CA SER A 109 -3.42 -7.08 -15.29
C SER A 109 -3.33 -7.18 -13.76
N PRO A 110 -3.79 -8.29 -13.15
CA PRO A 110 -3.76 -8.43 -11.70
C PRO A 110 -2.31 -8.39 -11.17
N PRO A 111 -2.11 -8.03 -9.89
CA PRO A 111 -0.81 -8.10 -9.25
C PRO A 111 -0.11 -9.44 -9.45
N ILE A 112 1.20 -9.39 -9.71
CA ILE A 112 2.03 -10.59 -9.88
C ILE A 112 3.02 -10.67 -8.73
N TYR A 113 3.02 -11.82 -8.07
CA TYR A 113 3.91 -12.14 -6.96
C TYR A 113 4.81 -13.31 -7.40
N THR A 114 6.12 -13.09 -7.35
CA THR A 114 7.14 -14.13 -7.53
C THR A 114 7.92 -14.28 -6.24
N GLU A 115 8.77 -15.30 -6.11
CA GLU A 115 9.55 -15.55 -4.88
C GLU A 115 10.38 -14.35 -4.42
N ASN A 116 10.86 -13.52 -5.37
CA ASN A 116 11.81 -12.44 -5.09
C ASN A 116 11.41 -11.07 -5.67
N LEU A 117 10.25 -10.97 -6.31
CA LEU A 117 9.80 -9.74 -6.97
C LEU A 117 8.27 -9.66 -6.92
N THR A 118 7.77 -8.47 -6.67
CA THR A 118 6.35 -8.15 -6.85
C THR A 118 6.15 -7.10 -7.92
N TYR A 119 4.94 -7.11 -8.49
CA TYR A 119 4.55 -6.21 -9.55
C TYR A 119 3.09 -5.78 -9.35
N THR A 120 2.89 -4.51 -8.96
CA THR A 120 1.57 -3.92 -8.69
C THR A 120 1.35 -2.66 -9.55
N PRO A 121 1.23 -2.80 -10.88
CA PRO A 121 1.40 -1.70 -11.82
C PRO A 121 0.38 -0.57 -11.62
N GLN A 122 -0.84 -0.87 -11.20
CA GLN A 122 -1.89 0.14 -10.93
C GLN A 122 -1.47 1.08 -9.83
N TYR A 123 -0.92 0.54 -8.73
CA TYR A 123 -0.49 1.31 -7.58
C TYR A 123 0.85 1.99 -7.88
N ASP A 124 1.82 1.22 -8.37
CA ASP A 124 3.20 1.64 -8.56
C ASP A 124 3.29 2.78 -9.58
N LEU A 125 2.70 2.63 -10.78
CA LEU A 125 2.78 3.67 -11.82
C LEU A 125 2.10 4.97 -11.38
N ILE A 126 0.97 4.90 -10.66
CA ILE A 126 0.28 6.08 -10.14
C ILE A 126 1.13 6.78 -9.08
N GLN A 127 1.73 6.03 -8.16
CA GLN A 127 2.56 6.58 -7.09
C GLN A 127 3.86 7.19 -7.65
N ILE A 128 4.58 6.46 -8.50
CA ILE A 128 5.81 6.92 -9.15
C ILE A 128 5.56 8.18 -9.98
N ASP A 129 4.40 8.29 -10.64
CA ASP A 129 4.05 9.50 -11.38
C ASP A 129 3.84 10.72 -10.48
N ASN A 130 3.21 10.54 -9.31
CA ASN A 130 3.06 11.62 -8.32
C ASN A 130 4.44 12.06 -7.79
N ILE A 131 5.32 11.10 -7.54
CA ILE A 131 6.69 11.32 -7.09
C ILE A 131 7.51 12.08 -8.17
N THR A 132 7.34 11.74 -9.44
CA THR A 132 8.08 12.31 -10.60
C THR A 132 7.45 13.53 -11.25
N ASP A 133 6.37 14.09 -10.69
CA ASP A 133 5.61 15.19 -11.30
C ASP A 133 5.13 14.90 -12.73
N GLY A 134 4.62 13.69 -12.97
CA GLY A 134 4.07 13.32 -14.29
C GLY A 134 5.10 12.76 -15.27
N LYS A 135 6.35 12.54 -14.85
CA LYS A 135 7.45 12.12 -15.74
C LYS A 135 7.70 10.62 -15.76
N ALA A 136 7.02 9.84 -14.92
CA ALA A 136 7.26 8.40 -14.75
C ALA A 136 7.40 7.64 -16.07
N VAL A 137 6.39 7.71 -16.95
CA VAL A 137 6.37 6.97 -18.22
C VAL A 137 7.57 7.33 -19.11
N LYS A 138 7.87 8.63 -19.23
CA LYS A 138 9.00 9.09 -20.04
C LYS A 138 10.31 8.49 -19.55
N THR A 139 10.50 8.50 -18.23
CA THR A 139 11.74 8.03 -17.64
C THR A 139 11.86 6.51 -17.72
N PHE A 140 10.78 5.76 -17.45
CA PHE A 140 10.73 4.32 -17.70
C PHE A 140 11.08 3.99 -19.16
N PHE A 141 10.48 4.68 -20.13
CA PHE A 141 10.75 4.43 -21.54
C PHE A 141 12.20 4.76 -21.91
N THR A 142 12.80 5.78 -21.31
CA THR A 142 14.21 6.12 -21.52
C THR A 142 15.12 4.99 -21.00
N LEU A 143 14.82 4.45 -19.82
CA LEU A 143 15.56 3.34 -19.22
C LEU A 143 15.48 2.07 -20.07
N PHE A 144 14.30 1.72 -20.59
CA PHE A 144 14.17 0.57 -21.48
C PHE A 144 14.88 0.78 -22.83
N GLU A 145 14.91 2.01 -23.35
CA GLU A 145 15.69 2.33 -24.56
C GLU A 145 17.21 2.23 -24.33
N GLU A 146 17.67 2.60 -23.15
CA GLU A 146 19.08 2.40 -22.76
C GLU A 146 19.40 0.91 -22.64
N ALA A 147 18.50 0.13 -22.04
CA ALA A 147 18.66 -1.33 -21.98
C ALA A 147 18.72 -1.95 -23.38
N LYS A 148 17.99 -1.39 -24.37
CA LYS A 148 18.01 -1.85 -25.77
C LYS A 148 19.40 -1.77 -26.41
N LYS A 149 20.28 -0.87 -25.95
CA LYS A 149 21.67 -0.76 -26.48
C LYS A 149 22.50 -2.01 -26.23
N TYR A 150 22.10 -2.83 -25.25
CA TYR A 150 22.85 -4.01 -24.82
C TYR A 150 22.16 -5.33 -25.17
N ARG A 151 20.89 -5.30 -25.59
CA ARG A 151 20.08 -6.48 -25.91
C ARG A 151 18.83 -6.11 -26.70
N ASP A 152 18.38 -7.01 -27.56
CA ASP A 152 17.18 -6.79 -28.39
C ASP A 152 15.87 -7.11 -27.69
N ASN A 153 15.89 -8.04 -26.73
CA ASN A 153 14.70 -8.52 -26.02
C ASN A 153 14.95 -8.58 -24.51
N LEU A 154 13.87 -8.56 -23.73
CA LEU A 154 13.86 -8.80 -22.29
C LEU A 154 13.04 -10.05 -21.99
N SER A 155 13.49 -10.85 -21.03
CA SER A 155 12.61 -11.76 -20.29
C SER A 155 11.73 -10.97 -19.31
N PHE A 156 10.64 -11.59 -18.85
CA PHE A 156 9.77 -10.96 -17.86
C PHE A 156 10.51 -10.65 -16.55
N GLU A 157 11.39 -11.53 -16.09
CA GLU A 157 12.17 -11.31 -14.87
C GLU A 157 13.13 -10.12 -15.01
N GLU A 158 13.80 -9.99 -16.15
CA GLU A 158 14.65 -8.82 -16.42
C GLU A 158 13.86 -7.52 -16.53
N TYR A 159 12.66 -7.57 -17.13
CA TYR A 159 11.73 -6.46 -17.13
C TYR A 159 11.39 -6.02 -15.70
N LEU A 160 11.03 -6.96 -14.81
CA LEU A 160 10.71 -6.66 -13.42
C LEU A 160 11.91 -6.10 -12.65
N ARG A 161 13.12 -6.65 -12.86
CA ARG A 161 14.34 -6.13 -12.23
C ARG A 161 14.62 -4.68 -12.64
N LEU A 162 14.49 -4.36 -13.92
CA LEU A 162 14.63 -2.98 -14.41
C LEU A 162 13.53 -2.07 -13.86
N TYR A 163 12.29 -2.54 -13.84
CA TYR A 163 11.15 -1.83 -13.29
C TYR A 163 11.38 -1.46 -11.82
N ASN A 164 11.80 -2.41 -11.00
CA ASN A 164 12.07 -2.21 -9.57
C ASN A 164 13.34 -1.38 -9.33
N SER A 165 14.38 -1.53 -10.17
CA SER A 165 15.59 -0.70 -10.09
C SER A 165 15.25 0.78 -10.30
N PHE A 166 14.37 1.08 -11.25
CA PHE A 166 13.95 2.46 -11.51
C PHE A 166 13.26 3.10 -10.29
N GLN A 167 12.42 2.34 -9.58
CA GLN A 167 11.78 2.84 -8.36
C GLN A 167 12.79 3.34 -7.32
N LYS A 168 13.98 2.73 -7.25
CA LYS A 168 15.07 3.15 -6.35
C LYS A 168 15.67 4.51 -6.71
N GLU A 169 15.77 4.81 -8.01
CA GLU A 169 16.46 6.01 -8.50
C GLU A 169 15.58 7.25 -8.48
N VAL A 170 14.26 7.07 -8.36
CA VAL A 170 13.24 8.10 -8.57
C VAL A 170 12.84 8.84 -7.32
N THR A 171 13.35 8.43 -6.16
CA THR A 171 13.17 9.11 -4.88
C THR A 171 13.50 10.62 -5.02
N PRO A 172 12.51 11.53 -4.92
CA PRO A 172 12.67 12.92 -5.23
C PRO A 172 13.34 13.60 -4.06
N ARG A 173 14.50 14.23 -4.26
CA ARG A 173 15.23 14.91 -3.17
C ARG A 173 14.30 15.86 -2.39
N ILE A 174 14.24 15.69 -1.07
CA ILE A 174 13.54 16.61 -0.19
C ILE A 174 14.34 17.91 -0.09
N SER A 175 13.69 19.06 -0.21
CA SER A 175 14.38 20.34 -0.03
C SER A 175 14.60 20.64 1.45
N ASP A 176 15.65 21.38 1.82
CA ASP A 176 15.91 21.75 3.23
C ASP A 176 14.70 22.41 3.90
N LEU A 177 13.94 23.21 3.14
CA LEU A 177 12.71 23.83 3.62
C LEU A 177 11.64 22.78 3.90
N ASP A 178 11.43 21.84 2.98
CA ASP A 178 10.44 20.76 3.17
C ASP A 178 10.84 19.86 4.33
N TYR A 179 12.13 19.54 4.45
CA TYR A 179 12.65 18.75 5.56
C TYR A 179 12.42 19.46 6.90
N LYS A 180 12.69 20.77 6.99
CA LYS A 180 12.38 21.55 8.20
C LYS A 180 10.91 21.50 8.58
N VAL A 181 10.01 21.66 7.59
CA VAL A 181 8.56 21.58 7.81
C VAL A 181 8.15 20.17 8.23
N LEU A 182 8.66 19.14 7.55
CA LEU A 182 8.37 17.73 7.85
C LEU A 182 8.83 17.37 9.25
N SER A 183 10.06 17.71 9.61
CA SER A 183 10.64 17.46 10.93
C SER A 183 9.77 18.06 12.04
N GLU A 184 9.30 19.30 11.87
CA GLU A 184 8.43 19.94 12.85
C GLU A 184 7.07 19.23 13.00
N ILE A 185 6.47 18.79 11.89
CA ILE A 185 5.20 18.03 11.92
C ILE A 185 5.35 16.74 12.73
N TYR A 186 6.48 16.04 12.59
CA TYR A 186 6.73 14.83 13.35
C TYR A 186 7.07 15.08 14.82
N LEU A 187 7.73 16.19 15.13
CA LEU A 187 8.02 16.59 16.51
C LEU A 187 6.75 17.00 17.25
N GLN A 188 5.81 17.68 16.59
CA GLN A 188 4.57 18.16 17.23
C GLN A 188 3.37 17.22 17.08
N ASP A 189 3.38 16.33 16.07
CA ASP A 189 2.20 15.56 15.63
C ASP A 189 1.00 16.48 15.33
N SER A 190 1.30 17.62 14.72
CA SER A 190 0.32 18.66 14.43
C SER A 190 0.52 19.20 13.01
N LEU A 191 -0.60 19.56 12.38
CA LEU A 191 -0.65 20.30 11.13
C LEU A 191 -0.97 21.79 11.34
N ASP A 192 -0.89 22.28 12.58
CA ASP A 192 -1.12 23.68 12.90
C ASP A 192 -0.04 24.55 12.24
N TYR A 193 -0.47 25.32 11.24
CA TYR A 193 0.44 26.13 10.45
C TYR A 193 1.10 27.24 11.26
N ASP A 194 0.46 27.74 12.31
CA ASP A 194 0.98 28.84 13.12
C ASP A 194 2.09 28.32 14.05
N ILE A 195 1.88 27.15 14.65
CA ILE A 195 2.90 26.45 15.46
C ILE A 195 4.12 26.12 14.60
N ILE A 196 3.90 25.49 13.43
CA ILE A 196 5.00 25.12 12.53
C ILE A 196 5.73 26.37 12.02
N SER A 197 5.00 27.44 11.67
CA SER A 197 5.56 28.71 11.21
C SER A 197 6.46 29.34 12.27
N LYS A 198 6.00 29.37 13.53
CA LYS A 198 6.76 29.91 14.66
C LYS A 198 8.05 29.11 14.90
N ASN A 199 7.96 27.78 14.94
CA ASN A 199 9.09 26.91 15.29
C ASN A 199 10.13 26.81 14.18
N THR A 200 9.70 26.89 12.91
CA THR A 200 10.62 26.83 11.76
C THR A 200 11.16 28.19 11.33
N GLY A 201 10.60 29.29 11.85
CA GLY A 201 10.90 30.67 11.39
C GLY A 201 10.43 30.96 9.95
N LEU A 202 9.63 30.07 9.36
CA LEU A 202 9.06 30.24 8.02
C LEU A 202 7.75 31.01 8.10
N THR A 203 7.36 31.71 7.03
CA THR A 203 6.02 32.30 6.97
C THR A 203 4.95 31.21 6.79
N ILE A 204 3.73 31.42 7.31
CA ILE A 204 2.59 30.51 7.13
C ILE A 204 2.38 30.13 5.66
N LYS A 205 2.57 31.06 4.73
CA LYS A 205 2.47 30.81 3.28
C LYS A 205 3.53 29.80 2.79
N LYS A 206 4.76 29.88 3.30
CA LYS A 206 5.83 28.91 2.99
C LYS A 206 5.52 27.54 3.60
N VAL A 207 5.04 27.50 4.86
CA VAL A 207 4.62 26.26 5.52
C VAL A 207 3.51 25.56 4.74
N LYS A 208 2.43 26.26 4.38
CA LYS A 208 1.32 25.70 3.57
C LYS A 208 1.80 25.11 2.24
N ARG A 209 2.70 25.81 1.55
CA ARG A 209 3.31 25.32 0.30
C ARG A 209 4.17 24.07 0.53
N GLY A 210 4.99 24.07 1.59
CA GLY A 210 5.81 22.93 1.97
C GLY A 210 4.95 21.69 2.26
N ILE A 211 3.92 21.81 3.11
CA ILE A 211 2.99 20.72 3.43
C ILE A 211 2.28 20.21 2.17
N SER A 212 1.78 21.10 1.31
CA SER A 212 1.13 20.70 0.07
C SER A 212 2.08 19.92 -0.85
N ARG A 213 3.35 20.33 -0.94
CA ARG A 213 4.36 19.65 -1.74
C ARG A 213 4.76 18.30 -1.13
N LEU A 214 5.01 18.26 0.17
CA LEU A 214 5.29 17.03 0.92
C LEU A 214 4.19 15.98 0.72
N LYS A 215 2.92 16.39 0.82
CA LYS A 215 1.77 15.51 0.54
C LYS A 215 1.73 15.05 -0.91
N LYS A 216 1.92 15.97 -1.87
CA LYS A 216 1.90 15.67 -3.31
C LYS A 216 2.93 14.60 -3.69
N HIS A 217 4.12 14.66 -3.11
CA HIS A 217 5.22 13.74 -3.39
C HIS A 217 5.30 12.56 -2.41
N LEU A 218 4.28 12.35 -1.57
CA LEU A 218 4.20 11.25 -0.60
C LEU A 218 5.29 11.27 0.49
N TRP A 219 6.03 12.38 0.64
CA TRP A 219 6.93 12.63 1.76
C TRP A 219 6.19 12.83 3.08
N LEU A 220 4.91 13.24 3.01
CA LEU A 220 4.03 13.33 4.17
C LEU A 220 2.71 12.66 3.86
N ASN A 221 2.44 11.59 4.56
CA ASN A 221 1.12 10.99 4.66
C ASN A 221 0.73 10.85 6.14
N PHE A 222 -0.52 10.53 6.40
CA PHE A 222 -1.00 10.20 7.74
C PHE A 222 -1.71 8.87 7.70
N ILE A 223 -1.31 7.98 8.59
CA ILE A 223 -2.03 6.76 8.86
C ILE A 223 -2.77 6.95 10.18
N ALA A 224 -4.00 6.47 10.23
CA ALA A 224 -4.74 6.29 11.47
C ALA A 224 -4.77 4.81 11.81
N PHE A 225 -4.60 4.52 13.09
CA PHE A 225 -4.78 3.21 13.68
C PHE A 225 -5.88 3.32 14.74
N PRO A 226 -7.13 2.95 14.40
CA PRO A 226 -8.24 2.94 15.35
C PRO A 226 -8.05 1.91 16.45
N ASP A 227 -8.55 2.15 17.65
CA ASP A 227 -8.62 1.15 18.70
C ASP A 227 -9.96 0.42 18.62
N TRP A 228 -10.01 -0.61 17.78
CA TRP A 228 -11.23 -1.39 17.58
C TRP A 228 -11.68 -2.13 18.84
N SER A 229 -10.76 -2.42 19.78
CA SER A 229 -11.07 -3.05 21.06
C SER A 229 -12.04 -2.22 21.89
N LYS A 230 -11.92 -0.90 21.84
CA LYS A 230 -12.81 -0.01 22.58
C LYS A 230 -14.24 0.04 22.05
N ILE A 231 -14.50 -0.47 20.85
CA ILE A 231 -15.84 -0.48 20.23
C ILE A 231 -16.40 -1.88 20.00
N GLY A 232 -15.86 -2.89 20.70
CA GLY A 232 -16.44 -4.23 20.70
C GLY A 232 -15.83 -5.22 19.69
N LEU A 233 -14.65 -4.91 19.13
CA LEU A 233 -13.95 -5.77 18.17
C LEU A 233 -12.58 -6.19 18.70
N GLU A 234 -12.12 -7.40 18.41
CA GLU A 234 -10.80 -7.91 18.79
C GLU A 234 -9.77 -7.66 17.71
N TYR A 235 -8.52 -7.33 18.02
CA TYR A 235 -7.43 -7.54 17.06
C TYR A 235 -6.97 -8.99 17.13
N ILE A 236 -6.81 -9.63 15.98
CA ILE A 236 -6.14 -10.92 15.87
C ILE A 236 -5.18 -10.90 14.69
N ILE A 237 -4.07 -11.62 14.83
CA ILE A 237 -3.10 -11.87 13.77
C ILE A 237 -3.16 -13.37 13.48
N VAL A 238 -3.43 -13.72 12.24
CA VAL A 238 -3.46 -15.11 11.80
C VAL A 238 -2.32 -15.35 10.83
N LEU A 239 -1.56 -16.42 11.07
CA LEU A 239 -0.53 -16.91 10.17
C LEU A 239 -0.99 -18.25 9.59
N VAL A 240 -0.95 -18.39 8.27
CA VAL A 240 -1.42 -19.56 7.54
C VAL A 240 -0.29 -20.13 6.68
N ASP A 241 -0.20 -21.46 6.66
CA ASP A 241 0.65 -22.22 5.73
C ASP A 241 -0.19 -22.75 4.57
N PRO A 242 -0.27 -22.03 3.44
CA PRO A 242 -1.02 -22.48 2.28
C PRO A 242 -0.33 -23.69 1.62
N VAL A 243 -1.11 -24.57 1.02
CA VAL A 243 -0.57 -25.53 0.06
C VAL A 243 -0.17 -24.73 -1.20
N ASN A 244 1.12 -24.69 -1.59
CA ASN A 244 1.70 -23.79 -2.62
C ASN A 244 0.85 -23.58 -3.89
N LYS A 245 0.13 -24.59 -4.37
CA LYS A 245 -0.74 -24.49 -5.57
C LYS A 245 -2.04 -23.71 -5.36
N GLN A 246 -2.37 -23.34 -4.13
CA GLN A 246 -3.67 -22.81 -3.73
C GLN A 246 -3.60 -21.45 -3.04
N ILE A 247 -2.42 -20.80 -3.03
CA ILE A 247 -2.22 -19.49 -2.38
C ILE A 247 -3.29 -18.47 -2.79
N LEU A 248 -3.57 -18.34 -4.09
CA LEU A 248 -4.59 -17.40 -4.58
C LEU A 248 -5.99 -17.76 -4.09
N ASN A 249 -6.35 -19.06 -4.11
CA ASN A 249 -7.64 -19.52 -3.60
C ASN A 249 -7.77 -19.24 -2.09
N VAL A 250 -6.69 -19.42 -1.33
CA VAL A 250 -6.66 -19.12 0.11
C VAL A 250 -6.79 -17.62 0.35
N VAL A 251 -6.08 -16.77 -0.40
CA VAL A 251 -6.21 -15.31 -0.29
C VAL A 251 -7.63 -14.87 -0.61
N ASP A 252 -8.22 -15.37 -1.71
CA ASP A 252 -9.60 -15.05 -2.10
C ASP A 252 -10.61 -15.52 -1.04
N ALA A 253 -10.44 -16.75 -0.55
CA ALA A 253 -11.27 -17.33 0.51
C ALA A 253 -11.17 -16.53 1.83
N LEU A 254 -10.00 -15.98 2.14
CA LEU A 254 -9.74 -15.17 3.33
C LEU A 254 -10.11 -13.69 3.15
N THR A 255 -10.41 -13.22 1.93
CA THR A 255 -10.83 -11.83 1.66
C THR A 255 -12.29 -11.65 2.08
N LYS A 256 -12.53 -11.77 3.38
CA LYS A 256 -13.84 -11.83 4.02
C LYS A 256 -14.03 -10.61 4.94
N PRO A 257 -15.28 -10.35 5.36
CA PRO A 257 -15.58 -9.34 6.35
C PRO A 257 -14.66 -9.42 7.57
N TYR A 258 -14.25 -8.27 8.10
CA TYR A 258 -13.32 -8.10 9.22
C TYR A 258 -11.84 -8.40 8.95
N VAL A 259 -11.46 -8.92 7.78
CA VAL A 259 -10.04 -8.97 7.39
C VAL A 259 -9.57 -7.59 6.97
N ARG A 260 -8.51 -7.09 7.64
CA ARG A 260 -8.01 -5.72 7.55
C ARG A 260 -6.76 -5.59 6.70
N ILE A 261 -5.89 -6.59 6.76
CA ILE A 261 -4.63 -6.61 6.06
C ILE A 261 -4.33 -8.08 5.75
N ILE A 262 -3.89 -8.39 4.53
CA ILE A 262 -3.33 -9.68 4.14
C ILE A 262 -1.96 -9.40 3.56
N HIS A 263 -0.97 -10.13 4.06
CA HIS A 263 0.41 -10.11 3.65
C HIS A 263 0.78 -11.50 3.13
N GLN A 264 1.39 -11.54 1.95
CA GLN A 264 1.97 -12.77 1.43
C GLN A 264 3.46 -12.78 1.77
N LEU A 265 3.84 -13.68 2.66
CA LEU A 265 5.16 -13.73 3.27
C LEU A 265 6.03 -14.76 2.54
N GLY A 266 7.19 -14.34 2.03
CA GLY A 266 8.23 -15.19 1.43
C GLY A 266 9.42 -15.44 2.37
N GLY A 267 10.16 -16.54 2.13
CA GLY A 267 11.43 -16.84 2.81
C GLY A 267 11.57 -18.28 3.34
N GLY A 268 12.75 -18.87 3.14
CA GLY A 268 13.29 -20.02 3.87
C GLY A 268 12.68 -21.40 3.59
N GLU A 269 11.39 -21.61 3.87
CA GLU A 269 10.82 -22.98 3.88
C GLU A 269 9.41 -23.13 3.28
N ALA A 270 8.62 -22.07 3.14
CA ALA A 270 7.38 -22.03 2.34
C ALA A 270 6.78 -20.61 2.36
N ALA A 271 6.04 -20.23 1.32
CA ALA A 271 5.24 -19.01 1.36
C ALA A 271 4.17 -19.13 2.47
N LYS A 272 4.04 -18.10 3.32
CA LYS A 272 2.97 -18.01 4.33
C LYS A 272 2.02 -16.88 3.97
N ILE A 273 0.82 -16.92 4.54
CA ILE A 273 -0.13 -15.80 4.47
C ILE A 273 -0.33 -15.31 5.90
N LEU A 274 0.02 -14.04 6.17
CA LEU A 274 -0.30 -13.39 7.43
C LEU A 274 -1.46 -12.45 7.19
N PHE A 275 -2.47 -12.46 8.06
CA PHE A 275 -3.54 -11.49 7.97
C PHE A 275 -3.97 -10.99 9.34
N ILE A 276 -4.38 -9.73 9.38
CA ILE A 276 -4.90 -9.08 10.58
C ILE A 276 -6.41 -9.01 10.44
N CYS A 277 -7.15 -9.50 11.44
CA CYS A 277 -8.60 -9.35 11.49
C CYS A 277 -9.03 -8.51 12.69
N THR A 278 -10.23 -7.93 12.55
CA THR A 278 -10.90 -7.21 13.62
C THR A 278 -12.33 -7.72 13.86
N PRO A 279 -12.53 -9.00 14.23
CA PRO A 279 -13.87 -9.56 14.41
C PRO A 279 -14.53 -9.09 15.73
N PRO A 280 -15.86 -9.21 15.90
CA PRO A 280 -16.51 -8.90 17.18
C PRO A 280 -15.98 -9.71 18.36
N PHE A 281 -16.03 -9.15 19.57
CA PHE A 281 -15.61 -9.85 20.80
C PHE A 281 -16.23 -11.24 20.94
N GLY A 282 -15.40 -12.21 21.31
CA GLY A 282 -15.79 -13.59 21.52
C GLY A 282 -16.06 -14.37 20.24
N SER A 283 -15.87 -13.81 19.04
CA SER A 283 -16.18 -14.51 17.77
C SER A 283 -14.98 -15.19 17.10
N ILE A 284 -13.82 -15.23 17.77
CA ILE A 284 -12.62 -15.88 17.27
C ILE A 284 -12.80 -17.38 16.95
N TYR A 285 -13.70 -18.07 17.65
CA TYR A 285 -14.04 -19.48 17.36
C TYR A 285 -14.62 -19.66 15.96
N VAL A 286 -15.25 -18.62 15.40
CA VAL A 286 -15.80 -18.65 14.03
C VAL A 286 -14.66 -18.67 13.02
N ILE A 287 -13.62 -17.87 13.25
CA ILE A 287 -12.40 -17.82 12.43
C ILE A 287 -11.65 -19.13 12.54
N GLU A 288 -11.48 -19.64 13.76
CA GLU A 288 -10.83 -20.92 13.97
C GLU A 288 -11.57 -22.06 13.26
N LYS A 289 -12.90 -22.12 13.39
CA LYS A 289 -13.72 -23.10 12.68
C LYS A 289 -13.55 -23.01 11.17
N TYR A 290 -13.50 -21.80 10.61
CA TYR A 290 -13.28 -21.60 9.18
C TYR A 290 -11.90 -22.07 8.73
N LEU A 291 -10.84 -21.75 9.49
CA LEU A 291 -9.48 -22.23 9.20
C LEU A 291 -9.38 -23.76 9.28
N ARG A 292 -10.06 -24.40 10.23
CA ARG A 292 -10.16 -25.87 10.30
C ARG A 292 -10.84 -26.46 9.07
N THR A 293 -11.86 -25.80 8.53
CA THR A 293 -12.49 -26.23 7.27
C THR A 293 -11.49 -26.17 6.12
N LEU A 294 -10.76 -25.06 5.98
CA LEU A 294 -9.71 -24.93 4.95
C LEU A 294 -8.61 -25.98 5.10
N GLU A 295 -8.24 -26.33 6.33
CA GLU A 295 -7.27 -27.39 6.62
C GLU A 295 -7.81 -28.77 6.22
N TYR A 296 -9.04 -29.09 6.61
CA TYR A 296 -9.72 -30.34 6.27
C TYR A 296 -9.90 -30.53 4.76
N GLU A 297 -10.22 -29.46 4.05
CA GLU A 297 -10.35 -29.44 2.59
C GLU A 297 -9.00 -29.44 1.85
N GLY A 298 -7.88 -29.37 2.58
CA GLY A 298 -6.54 -29.42 2.01
C GLY A 298 -6.07 -28.11 1.36
N PHE A 299 -6.69 -26.98 1.68
CA PHE A 299 -6.26 -25.66 1.23
C PHE A 299 -5.03 -25.16 1.99
N ILE A 300 -4.94 -25.49 3.28
CA ILE A 300 -3.86 -25.08 4.17
C ILE A 300 -3.32 -26.28 4.93
N LYS A 301 -2.03 -26.24 5.28
CA LYS A 301 -1.36 -27.31 6.06
C LYS A 301 -1.49 -27.11 7.56
N ASN A 302 -1.43 -25.85 8.00
CA ASN A 302 -1.58 -25.45 9.38
C ASN A 302 -1.89 -23.94 9.45
N TYR A 303 -2.27 -23.49 10.63
CA TYR A 303 -2.45 -22.08 10.95
C TYR A 303 -2.08 -21.78 12.40
N SER A 304 -1.91 -20.50 12.73
CA SER A 304 -1.71 -20.00 14.08
C SER A 304 -2.51 -18.71 14.26
N ILE A 305 -3.21 -18.59 15.39
CA ILE A 305 -3.97 -17.39 15.74
C ILE A 305 -3.31 -16.75 16.96
N MET A 306 -2.96 -15.49 16.84
CA MET A 306 -2.27 -14.70 17.85
C MET A 306 -3.15 -13.51 18.24
N ARG A 307 -3.26 -13.26 19.55
CA ARG A 307 -3.97 -12.09 20.08
C ARG A 307 -2.95 -11.07 20.61
N PRO A 308 -2.77 -9.92 19.93
CA PRO A 308 -1.87 -8.89 20.42
C PRO A 308 -2.49 -8.18 21.61
N GLU A 309 -1.76 -7.99 22.69
CA GLU A 309 -2.17 -7.21 23.87
C GLU A 309 -1.86 -5.72 23.69
N LYS A 310 -0.78 -5.43 22.96
CA LYS A 310 -0.27 -4.07 22.80
C LYS A 310 0.24 -3.86 21.38
N PHE A 311 0.02 -2.67 20.87
CA PHE A 311 0.57 -2.19 19.61
C PHE A 311 1.48 -1.00 19.88
N THR A 312 2.70 -1.06 19.36
CA THR A 312 3.65 0.04 19.38
C THR A 312 4.13 0.32 17.97
N ARG A 313 4.17 1.59 17.60
CA ARG A 313 4.81 2.05 16.38
C ARG A 313 5.90 3.05 16.75
N SER A 314 7.01 3.01 16.01
CA SER A 314 7.89 4.16 15.95
C SER A 314 8.22 4.54 14.51
N THR A 315 8.43 5.84 14.30
CA THR A 315 8.90 6.39 13.03
C THR A 315 10.12 7.24 13.30
N ASN A 316 11.20 7.02 12.56
CA ASN A 316 12.44 7.76 12.72
C ASN A 316 12.79 8.55 11.45
N ILE A 317 12.48 9.85 11.48
CA ILE A 317 12.64 10.77 10.33
C ILE A 317 14.03 11.41 10.28
N SER A 318 14.80 11.33 11.37
CA SER A 318 16.17 11.84 11.41
C SER A 318 17.09 11.17 10.37
N LEU A 319 16.68 9.98 9.91
CA LEU A 319 17.28 9.18 8.85
C LEU A 319 17.14 9.79 7.44
N LEU A 320 16.35 10.84 7.25
CA LEU A 320 16.25 11.52 5.95
C LEU A 320 17.53 12.28 5.56
N ASN A 321 18.30 12.74 6.55
CA ASN A 321 19.49 13.56 6.31
C ASN A 321 20.78 12.77 6.14
N ASP A 322 20.85 11.60 6.77
CA ASP A 322 22.05 10.78 6.76
C ASP A 322 21.76 9.46 6.05
N LYS A 323 22.28 9.30 4.84
CA LYS A 323 22.13 8.05 4.05
C LYS A 323 22.86 6.85 4.69
N SER A 324 23.58 7.06 5.80
CA SER A 324 24.33 6.03 6.54
C SER A 324 23.49 4.80 6.92
N TRP A 325 22.20 4.96 7.22
CA TRP A 325 21.34 3.81 7.53
C TRP A 325 21.08 2.89 6.33
N MET A 326 21.27 3.36 5.09
CA MET A 326 21.23 2.49 3.90
C MET A 326 22.48 1.60 3.79
N LEU A 327 23.51 1.83 4.61
CA LEU A 327 24.79 1.12 4.56
C LEU A 327 24.95 -0.01 5.58
N GLY A 328 23.96 -0.28 6.44
CA GLY A 328 23.95 -1.48 7.27
C GLY A 328 23.44 -1.27 8.69
N LEU A 329 23.13 -2.39 9.35
CA LEU A 329 22.64 -2.47 10.73
C LEU A 329 23.75 -2.28 11.79
N ASP A 330 25.01 -2.09 11.36
CA ASP A 330 26.18 -1.93 12.23
C ASP A 330 26.10 -0.70 13.16
N ASP A 331 25.17 0.22 12.88
CA ASP A 331 24.91 1.42 13.68
C ASP A 331 23.68 1.32 14.61
N LEU A 332 22.99 0.17 14.71
CA LEU A 332 21.86 -0.02 15.64
C LEU A 332 22.24 0.17 17.12
N ASP A 333 23.53 0.00 17.46
CA ASP A 333 24.05 0.18 18.82
C ASP A 333 24.47 1.62 19.13
N LYS A 334 24.44 2.53 18.13
CA LYS A 334 24.77 3.93 18.37
C LYS A 334 23.51 4.70 18.82
N PRO A 335 23.59 5.50 19.90
CA PRO A 335 22.44 6.11 20.59
C PRO A 335 21.92 7.36 19.85
N TYR A 336 21.99 7.39 18.52
CA TYR A 336 21.82 8.64 17.79
C TYR A 336 20.41 9.23 17.86
N PHE A 337 19.38 8.47 18.28
CA PHE A 337 18.00 8.88 18.02
C PHE A 337 17.01 8.48 19.12
N THR A 338 16.15 9.43 19.51
CA THR A 338 14.94 9.16 20.29
C THR A 338 13.76 9.07 19.33
N PRO A 339 13.35 7.86 18.88
CA PRO A 339 12.23 7.72 17.97
C PRO A 339 10.95 8.18 18.67
N ARG A 340 10.03 8.80 17.93
CA ARG A 340 8.69 9.07 18.49
C ARG A 340 7.92 7.76 18.52
N VAL A 341 7.43 7.41 19.70
CA VAL A 341 6.71 6.16 19.95
C VAL A 341 5.24 6.44 20.12
N TYR A 342 4.41 5.67 19.41
CA TYR A 342 2.97 5.66 19.51
C TYR A 342 2.53 4.30 20.07
N GLU A 343 1.83 4.30 21.20
CA GLU A 343 1.39 3.06 21.87
C GLU A 343 -0.12 2.99 22.04
N MET A 344 -0.65 1.78 21.86
CA MET A 344 -2.05 1.42 22.09
C MET A 344 -2.10 0.09 22.84
N GLU A 345 -2.88 0.06 23.93
CA GLU A 345 -3.19 -1.16 24.67
C GLU A 345 -4.59 -1.64 24.27
N PHE A 346 -4.71 -2.91 23.88
CA PHE A 346 -5.97 -3.49 23.46
C PHE A 346 -6.72 -4.04 24.67
N LEU A 347 -7.96 -3.57 24.84
CA LEU A 347 -8.76 -3.87 26.02
C LEU A 347 -9.79 -4.97 25.71
N TYR A 348 -9.35 -6.23 25.69
CA TYR A 348 -10.21 -7.38 25.40
C TYR A 348 -11.23 -7.73 26.51
N HIS A 349 -11.02 -7.19 27.72
CA HIS A 349 -11.78 -7.57 28.92
C HIS A 349 -12.51 -6.40 29.59
N SER A 350 -12.41 -5.18 29.05
CA SER A 350 -13.18 -4.05 29.54
C SER A 350 -14.50 -3.93 28.78
N GLN A 351 -15.57 -3.48 29.45
CA GLN A 351 -16.77 -3.09 28.73
C GLN A 351 -16.42 -2.02 27.68
N PRO A 352 -16.82 -2.17 26.41
CA PRO A 352 -16.55 -1.16 25.40
C PRO A 352 -17.18 0.15 25.87
N HIS A 353 -16.38 1.20 25.95
CA HIS A 353 -16.93 2.54 26.16
C HIS A 353 -17.77 2.88 24.93
N LEU A 354 -19.07 3.07 25.15
CA LEU A 354 -20.02 3.29 24.06
C LEU A 354 -19.78 4.65 23.42
N LEU A 355 -19.05 4.66 22.31
CA LEU A 355 -19.18 5.69 21.30
C LEU A 355 -20.61 5.68 20.78
N ASP A 356 -21.17 6.86 20.54
CA ASP A 356 -22.45 6.93 19.85
C ASP A 356 -22.28 6.55 18.36
N ARG A 357 -23.41 6.34 17.67
CA ARG A 357 -23.41 5.94 16.26
C ARG A 357 -22.65 6.94 15.37
N GLU A 358 -22.74 8.23 15.67
CA GLU A 358 -22.12 9.27 14.85
C GLU A 358 -20.61 9.27 15.04
N GLU A 359 -20.13 9.07 16.26
CA GLU A 359 -18.73 8.91 16.61
C GLU A 359 -18.12 7.67 15.95
N ILE A 360 -18.84 6.54 15.95
CA ILE A 360 -18.44 5.31 15.25
C ILE A 360 -18.34 5.57 13.74
N ILE A 361 -19.35 6.22 13.14
CA ILE A 361 -19.34 6.56 11.71
C ILE A 361 -18.17 7.51 11.37
N VAL A 362 -17.88 8.48 12.22
CA VAL A 362 -16.72 9.38 12.04
C VAL A 362 -15.43 8.59 12.13
N LEU A 363 -15.27 7.71 13.12
CA LEU A 363 -14.09 6.85 13.27
C LEU A 363 -13.85 5.99 12.02
N PHE A 364 -14.91 5.42 11.42
CA PHE A 364 -14.81 4.67 10.17
C PHE A 364 -14.37 5.51 8.98
N GLU A 365 -14.87 6.73 8.86
CA GLU A 365 -14.43 7.62 7.78
C GLU A 365 -13.00 8.14 8.02
N LEU A 366 -12.55 8.23 9.29
CA LEU A 366 -11.16 8.50 9.63
C LEU A 366 -10.24 7.32 9.28
N ASP A 367 -10.69 6.09 9.48
CA ASP A 367 -9.97 4.88 9.08
C ASP A 367 -9.81 4.83 7.55
N LYS A 368 -10.90 5.04 6.80
CA LYS A 368 -10.89 5.02 5.32
C LYS A 368 -10.09 6.15 4.69
N ALA A 369 -10.00 7.30 5.36
CA ALA A 369 -9.26 8.45 4.86
C ALA A 369 -7.81 8.49 5.35
N ALA A 370 -7.34 7.49 6.12
CA ALA A 370 -5.91 7.26 6.33
C ALA A 370 -5.23 7.12 4.96
N GLY A 371 -4.40 8.09 4.58
CA GLY A 371 -3.85 8.22 3.22
C GLY A 371 -4.16 9.54 2.51
N LEU A 372 -5.22 10.25 2.91
CA LEU A 372 -5.69 11.48 2.28
C LEU A 372 -6.09 12.47 3.36
N ASP A 373 -5.53 13.67 3.32
CA ASP A 373 -5.90 14.81 4.16
C ASP A 373 -7.39 14.78 4.48
N TYR A 374 -7.77 14.57 5.76
CA TYR A 374 -9.16 14.38 6.17
C TYR A 374 -9.99 15.59 5.76
N ASN A 375 -10.59 15.51 4.57
CA ASN A 375 -11.41 16.57 4.06
C ASN A 375 -12.72 16.49 4.83
N LEU A 376 -12.86 17.35 5.84
CA LEU A 376 -14.08 17.45 6.66
C LEU A 376 -15.33 17.62 5.80
N THR A 377 -15.22 18.19 4.60
CA THR A 377 -16.32 18.27 3.62
C THR A 377 -16.69 16.90 3.06
N SER A 378 -15.69 16.07 2.75
CA SER A 378 -15.90 14.71 2.25
C SER A 378 -16.54 13.85 3.33
N ILE A 379 -16.02 13.92 4.57
CA ILE A 379 -16.59 13.22 5.72
C ILE A 379 -18.02 13.72 5.95
N SER A 380 -18.24 15.03 6.04
CA SER A 380 -19.58 15.64 6.20
C SER A 380 -20.58 15.18 5.14
N ARG A 381 -20.17 15.13 3.86
CA ARG A 381 -21.04 14.65 2.78
C ARG A 381 -21.37 13.16 2.92
N LYS A 382 -20.41 12.33 3.35
CA LYS A 382 -20.61 10.88 3.50
C LYS A 382 -21.41 10.52 4.75
N THR A 383 -21.21 11.25 5.85
CA THR A 383 -21.85 10.98 7.14
C THR A 383 -23.15 11.75 7.34
N GLY A 384 -23.38 12.81 6.55
CA GLY A 384 -24.50 13.74 6.75
C GLY A 384 -24.30 14.70 7.93
N LEU A 385 -23.17 14.63 8.64
CA LEU A 385 -22.92 15.41 9.85
C LEU A 385 -22.34 16.80 9.54
N PRO A 386 -22.74 17.85 10.28
CA PRO A 386 -22.09 19.16 10.18
C PRO A 386 -20.61 19.11 10.56
N ARG A 387 -19.77 19.93 9.92
CA ARG A 387 -18.31 19.99 10.19
C ARG A 387 -17.97 20.21 11.67
N ALA A 388 -18.70 21.08 12.37
CA ALA A 388 -18.49 21.35 13.79
C ALA A 388 -18.71 20.09 14.65
N LYS A 389 -19.70 19.28 14.30
CA LYS A 389 -20.00 18.02 14.98
C LYS A 389 -18.90 16.99 14.74
N ILE A 390 -18.44 16.88 13.48
CA ILE A 390 -17.30 16.00 13.12
C ILE A 390 -16.05 16.39 13.90
N LEU A 391 -15.72 17.69 14.01
CA LEU A 391 -14.57 18.16 14.79
C LEU A 391 -14.70 17.78 16.27
N LYS A 392 -15.89 17.89 16.84
CA LYS A 392 -16.16 17.45 18.22
C LYS A 392 -15.95 15.95 18.39
N CYS A 393 -16.44 15.14 17.45
CA CYS A 393 -16.22 13.69 17.43
C CYS A 393 -14.73 13.36 17.33
N ILE A 394 -14.00 13.97 16.38
CA ILE A 394 -12.55 13.77 16.21
C ILE A 394 -11.81 14.09 17.51
N LYS A 395 -12.12 15.22 18.16
CA LYS A 395 -11.51 15.61 19.42
C LYS A 395 -11.74 14.55 20.51
N LYS A 396 -12.99 14.11 20.69
CA LYS A 396 -13.33 13.07 21.68
C LYS A 396 -12.64 11.73 21.37
N LEU A 397 -12.59 11.33 20.10
CA LEU A 397 -11.93 10.10 19.66
C LEU A 397 -10.42 10.16 19.95
N THR A 398 -9.77 11.31 19.77
CA THR A 398 -8.35 11.51 20.10
C THR A 398 -8.13 11.49 21.62
N GLU A 399 -8.91 12.26 22.37
CA GLU A 399 -8.79 12.36 23.84
C GLU A 399 -9.06 11.01 24.53
N GLY A 400 -10.04 10.25 24.03
CA GLY A 400 -10.34 8.89 24.51
C GLY A 400 -9.41 7.80 23.97
N LYS A 401 -8.40 8.17 23.17
CA LYS A 401 -7.47 7.24 22.50
C LYS A 401 -8.21 6.13 21.72
N TYR A 402 -9.31 6.45 21.06
CA TYR A 402 -10.04 5.54 20.14
C TYR A 402 -9.40 5.46 18.77
N TYR A 403 -8.48 6.36 18.47
CA TYR A 403 -7.59 6.24 17.33
C TYR A 403 -6.30 6.99 17.63
N ILE A 404 -5.22 6.48 17.06
CA ILE A 404 -3.95 7.18 17.01
C ILE A 404 -3.73 7.55 15.56
N ARG A 405 -3.36 8.80 15.33
CA ARG A 405 -2.90 9.27 14.02
C ARG A 405 -1.43 9.60 14.14
N TYR A 406 -0.67 9.30 13.11
CA TYR A 406 0.73 9.65 13.07
C TYR A 406 1.15 9.96 11.63
N PRO A 407 2.07 10.92 11.44
CA PRO A 407 2.68 11.16 10.14
C PRO A 407 3.53 9.95 9.74
N VAL A 408 3.52 9.63 8.44
CA VAL A 408 4.36 8.59 7.84
C VAL A 408 4.99 9.11 6.55
N VAL A 409 6.22 8.67 6.28
CA VAL A 409 6.87 8.80 4.97
C VAL A 409 6.60 7.50 4.23
N TYR A 410 6.30 7.59 2.94
CA TYR A 410 6.19 6.39 2.11
C TYR A 410 7.55 5.64 2.12
N PRO A 411 7.63 4.40 2.66
CA PRO A 411 8.91 3.73 2.92
C PRO A 411 9.86 3.64 1.72
N PRO A 412 9.37 3.43 0.47
CA PRO A 412 10.25 3.44 -0.71
C PRO A 412 10.96 4.78 -0.96
N LEU A 413 10.42 5.91 -0.49
CA LEU A 413 11.14 7.20 -0.54
C LEU A 413 12.32 7.26 0.42
N LEU A 414 12.32 6.42 1.45
CA LEU A 414 13.49 6.24 2.30
C LEU A 414 14.49 5.31 1.58
N GLY A 415 14.05 4.44 0.68
CA GLY A 415 14.84 3.32 0.18
C GLY A 415 14.58 2.03 0.94
N LEU A 416 13.51 2.02 1.76
CA LEU A 416 12.96 0.84 2.41
C LEU A 416 11.91 0.22 1.48
N ALA A 417 12.17 -0.95 0.94
CA ALA A 417 11.29 -1.56 -0.06
C ALA A 417 10.92 -3.01 0.21
N GLU A 418 11.51 -3.56 1.26
CA GLU A 418 11.12 -4.84 1.79
C GLU A 418 10.53 -4.59 3.18
N THR A 419 9.56 -5.41 3.53
CA THR A 419 9.01 -5.49 4.88
C THR A 419 9.50 -6.79 5.47
N LEU A 420 10.26 -6.70 6.55
CA LEU A 420 10.66 -7.83 7.38
C LEU A 420 9.60 -8.06 8.45
N PHE A 421 8.96 -9.22 8.40
CA PHE A 421 8.11 -9.75 9.46
C PHE A 421 8.94 -10.66 10.36
N THR A 422 8.97 -10.36 11.65
CA THR A 422 9.67 -11.13 12.67
C THR A 422 8.68 -11.61 13.70
N ILE A 423 8.53 -12.93 13.83
CA ILE A 423 7.65 -13.56 14.82
C ILE A 423 8.53 -14.29 15.82
N ILE A 424 8.41 -13.93 17.10
CA ILE A 424 9.25 -14.45 18.16
C ILE A 424 8.37 -15.01 19.27
N LYS A 425 8.62 -16.26 19.64
CA LYS A 425 8.00 -16.89 20.80
C LYS A 425 8.85 -16.66 22.04
N THR A 426 8.22 -16.15 23.10
CA THR A 426 8.85 -16.02 24.40
C THR A 426 7.79 -15.82 25.50
N ASN A 427 7.89 -16.60 26.57
CA ASN A 427 7.07 -16.42 27.77
C ASN A 427 7.62 -15.39 28.76
N ARG A 428 8.75 -14.74 28.46
CA ARG A 428 9.42 -13.82 29.39
C ARG A 428 9.11 -12.36 29.06
N VAL A 429 8.45 -11.67 29.99
CA VAL A 429 8.14 -10.23 29.88
C VAL A 429 9.39 -9.39 29.63
N GLU A 430 10.49 -9.68 30.32
CA GLU A 430 11.77 -8.99 30.12
C GLU A 430 12.28 -9.14 28.69
N CYS A 431 12.19 -10.36 28.13
CA CYS A 431 12.60 -10.64 26.75
C CYS A 431 11.70 -9.88 25.77
N ARG A 432 10.38 -9.86 25.97
CA ARG A 432 9.46 -9.07 25.14
C ARG A 432 9.82 -7.59 25.12
N ASN A 433 10.12 -7.01 26.29
CA ASN A 433 10.56 -5.62 26.39
C ASN A 433 11.88 -5.37 25.64
N THR A 434 12.87 -6.25 25.78
CA THR A 434 14.14 -6.14 25.04
C THR A 434 13.92 -6.21 23.53
N LEU A 435 13.10 -7.16 23.06
CA LEU A 435 12.77 -7.32 21.64
C LEU A 435 12.04 -6.10 21.09
N LYS A 436 11.05 -5.58 21.82
CA LYS A 436 10.37 -4.34 21.48
C LYS A 436 11.39 -3.21 21.29
N GLN A 437 12.24 -2.95 22.28
CA GLN A 437 13.24 -1.87 22.19
C GLN A 437 14.21 -2.09 21.02
N LEU A 438 14.58 -3.33 20.69
CA LEU A 438 15.38 -3.64 19.51
C LEU A 438 14.66 -3.24 18.22
N PHE A 439 13.41 -3.64 18.03
CA PHE A 439 12.67 -3.36 16.80
C PHE A 439 12.25 -1.89 16.66
N LEU A 440 12.03 -1.18 17.77
CA LEU A 440 11.75 0.28 17.74
C LEU A 440 12.92 1.12 17.22
N LYS A 441 14.12 0.54 17.08
CA LYS A 441 15.28 1.20 16.45
C LYS A 441 15.20 1.24 14.92
N PHE A 442 14.33 0.43 14.29
CA PHE A 442 14.19 0.43 12.84
C PHE A 442 13.55 1.75 12.34
N PRO A 443 13.90 2.20 11.12
CA PRO A 443 13.43 3.47 10.56
C PRO A 443 11.91 3.66 10.56
N ASP A 444 11.19 2.59 10.22
CA ASP A 444 9.74 2.54 10.26
C ASP A 444 9.32 1.13 10.66
N ASN A 445 8.60 1.02 11.78
CA ASN A 445 8.30 -0.27 12.37
C ASN A 445 6.97 -0.31 13.12
N TYR A 446 6.50 -1.53 13.33
CA TYR A 446 5.32 -1.88 14.11
C TYR A 446 5.70 -3.06 14.99
N VAL A 447 5.33 -3.02 16.25
CA VAL A 447 5.55 -4.10 17.22
C VAL A 447 4.22 -4.42 17.87
N PHE A 448 3.77 -5.65 17.68
CA PHE A 448 2.65 -6.23 18.39
C PHE A 448 3.20 -7.11 19.51
N GLU A 449 2.90 -6.76 20.75
CA GLU A 449 3.24 -7.58 21.92
C GLU A 449 2.11 -8.59 22.12
N LEU A 450 2.46 -9.87 22.21
CA LEU A 450 1.54 -10.98 22.48
C LEU A 450 1.76 -11.48 23.91
N GLU A 451 0.79 -12.23 24.44
CA GLU A 451 0.92 -12.90 25.73
C GLU A 451 2.16 -13.81 25.80
N ASP A 452 2.48 -14.48 24.70
CA ASP A 452 3.55 -15.47 24.57
C ASP A 452 4.61 -15.12 23.50
N GLY A 453 4.70 -13.85 23.10
CA GLY A 453 5.64 -13.48 22.05
C GLY A 453 5.61 -12.02 21.58
N VAL A 454 6.25 -11.79 20.45
CA VAL A 454 6.30 -10.51 19.75
C VAL A 454 6.18 -10.74 18.25
N VAL A 455 5.36 -9.94 17.58
CA VAL A 455 5.35 -9.82 16.11
C VAL A 455 5.83 -8.42 15.76
N ALA A 456 6.97 -8.33 15.08
CA ALA A 456 7.51 -7.07 14.59
C ALA A 456 7.42 -7.01 13.06
N VAL A 457 7.03 -5.85 12.54
CA VAL A 457 6.97 -5.54 11.11
C VAL A 457 7.89 -4.35 10.90
N ASN A 458 8.97 -4.54 10.15
CA ASN A 458 9.99 -3.53 9.96
C ASN A 458 10.17 -3.28 8.47
N HIS A 459 10.08 -2.02 8.04
CA HIS A 459 10.49 -1.68 6.69
C HIS A 459 12.01 -1.61 6.63
N VAL A 460 12.59 -2.27 5.63
CA VAL A 460 14.02 -2.49 5.50
C VAL A 460 14.52 -2.24 4.07
N SER A 461 15.82 -1.97 3.94
CA SER A 461 16.45 -1.74 2.63
C SER A 461 16.59 -3.05 1.84
N TRP A 462 16.78 -2.92 0.53
CA TRP A 462 16.84 -4.00 -0.49
C TRP A 462 17.96 -5.05 -0.34
N GLN A 463 18.59 -5.18 0.83
CA GLN A 463 19.60 -6.19 1.14
C GLN A 463 19.04 -7.22 2.13
N SER A 464 17.88 -7.80 1.83
CA SER A 464 17.17 -8.78 2.65
C SER A 464 18.06 -9.88 3.23
N SER A 465 19.03 -10.40 2.47
CA SER A 465 19.94 -11.45 2.95
C SER A 465 20.84 -11.01 4.12
N ASN A 466 21.35 -9.77 4.08
CA ASN A 466 22.20 -9.23 5.14
C ASN A 466 21.37 -8.94 6.39
N ILE A 467 20.18 -8.37 6.20
CA ILE A 467 19.27 -8.01 7.29
C ILE A 467 18.73 -9.27 7.98
N PHE A 468 18.39 -10.31 7.23
CA PHE A 468 18.00 -11.60 7.77
C PHE A 468 19.08 -12.17 8.71
N ASN A 469 20.32 -12.26 8.21
CA ASN A 469 21.43 -12.83 8.98
C ASN A 469 21.72 -12.00 10.23
N THR A 470 21.68 -10.68 10.14
CA THR A 470 21.92 -9.80 11.28
C THR A 470 20.82 -9.90 12.33
N VAL A 471 19.54 -9.81 11.93
CA VAL A 471 18.42 -9.95 12.86
C VAL A 471 18.44 -11.33 13.51
N ASN A 472 18.66 -12.39 12.74
CA ASN A 472 18.78 -13.76 13.26
C ASN A 472 19.93 -13.88 14.28
N SER A 473 21.11 -13.33 13.97
CA SER A 473 22.29 -13.36 14.84
C SER A 473 22.11 -12.57 16.13
N ILE A 474 21.44 -11.41 16.09
CA ILE A 474 21.17 -10.58 17.28
C ILE A 474 20.09 -11.22 18.13
N VAL A 475 18.94 -11.55 17.55
CA VAL A 475 17.77 -12.04 18.28
C VAL A 475 18.06 -13.39 18.93
N SER A 476 18.76 -14.31 18.24
CA SER A 476 19.10 -15.63 18.79
C SER A 476 20.03 -15.56 20.02
N LYS A 477 20.70 -14.43 20.26
CA LYS A 477 21.55 -14.22 21.45
C LYS A 477 20.77 -13.66 22.65
N ILE A 478 19.52 -13.23 22.46
CA ILE A 478 18.68 -12.68 23.53
C ILE A 478 18.17 -13.84 24.39
N LYS A 479 18.53 -13.81 25.68
CA LYS A 479 18.14 -14.85 26.63
C LYS A 479 16.61 -14.91 26.79
N GLY A 480 16.00 -16.05 26.48
CA GLY A 480 14.57 -16.28 26.63
C GLY A 480 13.77 -16.30 25.33
N VAL A 481 14.43 -16.13 24.18
CA VAL A 481 13.85 -16.44 22.87
C VAL A 481 13.72 -17.96 22.73
N GLU A 482 12.51 -18.45 22.47
CA GLU A 482 12.21 -19.88 22.32
C GLU A 482 12.15 -20.30 20.84
N ASP A 483 11.57 -19.44 20.00
CA ASP A 483 11.44 -19.65 18.56
C ASP A 483 11.51 -18.30 17.84
N LEU A 484 12.06 -18.31 16.62
CA LEU A 484 12.23 -17.14 15.77
C LEU A 484 11.88 -17.50 14.32
N LYS A 485 10.93 -16.77 13.74
CA LYS A 485 10.59 -16.86 12.32
C LYS A 485 10.73 -15.49 11.67
N LEU A 486 11.38 -15.48 10.52
CA LEU A 486 11.64 -14.30 9.73
C LEU A 486 11.03 -14.49 8.34
N PHE A 487 10.26 -13.50 7.89
CA PHE A 487 9.67 -13.50 6.56
C PHE A 487 9.85 -12.15 5.90
N PHE A 488 9.88 -12.14 4.57
CA PHE A 488 9.92 -10.92 3.78
C PHE A 488 8.68 -10.77 2.91
N GLU A 489 8.29 -9.53 2.71
CA GLU A 489 7.31 -9.16 1.70
C GLU A 489 7.86 -7.92 0.97
N HIS A 490 7.65 -7.82 -0.33
CA HIS A 490 7.86 -6.54 -1.00
C HIS A 490 6.68 -5.61 -0.68
N THR A 491 6.98 -4.43 -0.16
CA THR A 491 5.99 -3.50 0.39
C THR A 491 4.78 -3.31 -0.54
N HIS A 492 3.60 -3.77 -0.09
CA HIS A 492 2.32 -3.41 -0.70
C HIS A 492 1.39 -2.76 0.31
N TYR A 493 0.81 -1.64 -0.09
CA TYR A 493 -0.32 -1.03 0.60
C TYR A 493 -1.60 -1.45 -0.12
N GLY A 494 -2.09 -2.67 0.13
CA GLY A 494 -3.43 -3.05 -0.25
C GLY A 494 -4.45 -2.40 0.70
N SER A 495 -5.48 -1.76 0.17
CA SER A 495 -6.62 -1.32 0.97
C SER A 495 -7.65 -2.45 1.08
N MET A 496 -8.00 -2.84 2.30
CA MET A 496 -9.02 -3.86 2.58
C MET A 496 -10.36 -3.22 3.02
N PRO A 497 -11.48 -3.97 2.92
CA PRO A 497 -12.78 -3.47 3.36
C PRO A 497 -12.76 -3.00 4.82
N SER A 498 -13.35 -1.84 5.06
CA SER A 498 -13.47 -1.27 6.40
C SER A 498 -14.54 -2.04 7.19
N PRO A 499 -14.32 -2.32 8.50
CA PRO A 499 -15.33 -2.95 9.38
C PRO A 499 -16.68 -2.24 9.37
N ALA A 500 -16.69 -0.96 8.99
CA ALA A 500 -17.87 -0.11 8.83
C ALA A 500 -19.03 -0.74 8.04
N GLU A 501 -18.72 -1.55 7.03
CA GLU A 501 -19.73 -2.19 6.18
C GLU A 501 -20.52 -3.28 6.92
N PHE A 502 -20.04 -3.70 8.09
CA PHE A 502 -20.60 -4.78 8.90
C PHE A 502 -21.14 -4.29 10.25
N TYR A 503 -21.31 -2.98 10.42
CA TYR A 503 -22.00 -2.37 11.56
C TYR A 503 -23.42 -1.96 11.14
N LYS A 504 -24.44 -2.57 11.75
CA LYS A 504 -25.88 -2.31 11.47
C LYS A 504 -26.56 -1.64 12.67
N GLU A 505 -27.83 -1.28 12.51
CA GLU A 505 -28.63 -0.65 13.58
C GLU A 505 -28.70 -1.49 14.87
N SER A 506 -28.58 -2.82 14.74
CA SER A 506 -28.53 -3.77 15.86
C SER A 506 -27.10 -4.10 16.36
N GLY A 507 -26.08 -3.38 15.89
CA GLY A 507 -24.67 -3.61 16.24
C GLY A 507 -23.88 -4.38 15.18
N TRP A 508 -22.80 -5.05 15.61
CA TRP A 508 -21.93 -5.81 14.72
C TRP A 508 -22.63 -7.05 14.13
N VAL A 509 -22.48 -7.27 12.83
CA VAL A 509 -22.99 -8.48 12.19
C VAL A 509 -22.18 -9.71 12.65
N ASN A 510 -22.86 -10.83 12.93
CA ASN A 510 -22.17 -12.05 13.32
C ASN A 510 -21.30 -12.58 12.16
N PRO A 511 -20.00 -12.86 12.38
CA PRO A 511 -19.09 -13.33 11.32
C PRO A 511 -19.51 -14.65 10.67
N SER A 512 -20.26 -15.50 11.37
CA SER A 512 -20.72 -16.81 10.84
C SER A 512 -21.52 -16.70 9.55
N LYS A 513 -22.21 -15.56 9.33
CA LYS A 513 -22.98 -15.29 8.10
C LYS A 513 -22.13 -15.10 6.85
N PHE A 514 -20.81 -15.00 6.99
CA PHE A 514 -19.93 -14.69 5.85
C PHE A 514 -18.95 -15.82 5.51
N TRP A 515 -18.62 -16.66 6.49
CA TRP A 515 -17.70 -17.78 6.33
C TRP A 515 -18.39 -19.13 6.07
N PHE A 516 -19.69 -19.24 6.36
CA PHE A 516 -20.45 -20.49 6.23
C PHE A 516 -21.74 -20.36 5.38
N GLU A 517 -21.97 -19.19 4.77
CA GLU A 517 -22.90 -18.97 3.65
C GLU A 517 -22.10 -19.02 2.34
#